data_AF-A0A2G9C3W1-F1
#
_entry.id   AF-A0A2G9C3W1-F1
#
_cell.length_a   1.000
_cell.length_b   1.000
_cell.length_c   1.000
_cell.angle_alpha   90.00
_cell.angle_beta   90.00
_cell.angle_gamma   90.00
#
_symmetry.space_group_name_H-M   'P 1'
#
loop_
_entity.id
_entity.type
_entity.pdbx_description
1 polymer ?
#
loop_
_entity_poly.entity_id
_entity_poly.type
_entity_poly.pdbx_seq_one_letter_code
_entity_poly.pdbx_strand_id
1 'polypeptide(L)'
;MPKFHPIVAAMLCCAGALTTAQAQVWKCVIDGKVQYSDQPCPARGEPMKSRSLQSNVIDTSADRAAIERAKAAAAAEQQATTATPSAAPAGPVAPANVCPSDRDIAGMETKASSISLSPEAKRFVQDEIRRARQCQKGQGKYNAADWNISKQAVDAQSSLTGGPDARRRAEAVHSAADPAEGDRIARQREADEREAARREREAARRERDLRLRSTR
;
A
#
# COMPACT_ATOMS: atom_id res chain seq x y z
N MET A 1 41.91 -50.09 3.47
CA MET A 1 42.71 -48.87 3.71
C MET A 1 42.29 -47.76 2.74
N PRO A 2 41.38 -46.85 3.10
CA PRO A 2 41.13 -45.65 2.30
C PRO A 2 42.07 -44.51 2.72
N LYS A 3 42.72 -43.88 1.73
CA LYS A 3 43.65 -42.77 1.88
C LYS A 3 42.88 -41.45 1.99
N PHE A 4 43.12 -40.69 3.05
CA PHE A 4 42.78 -39.27 3.16
C PHE A 4 43.77 -38.44 2.35
N HIS A 5 43.29 -37.43 1.63
CA HIS A 5 44.08 -36.22 1.35
C HIS A 5 43.16 -34.97 1.46
N PRO A 6 43.61 -33.91 2.17
CA PRO A 6 42.93 -32.63 2.28
C PRO A 6 43.49 -31.64 1.24
N ILE A 7 42.65 -30.88 0.55
CA ILE A 7 43.11 -29.76 -0.29
C ILE A 7 42.20 -28.54 -0.10
N VAL A 8 42.77 -27.60 0.66
CA VAL A 8 42.87 -26.15 0.39
C VAL A 8 41.56 -25.37 0.17
N ALA A 9 41.25 -24.58 1.21
CA ALA A 9 40.47 -23.36 1.10
C ALA A 9 41.16 -22.36 0.14
N ALA A 10 40.46 -21.97 -0.92
CA ALA A 10 40.78 -20.79 -1.71
C ALA A 10 39.61 -19.81 -1.61
N MET A 11 39.72 -18.93 -0.63
CA MET A 11 38.95 -17.71 -0.49
C MET A 11 39.41 -16.75 -1.60
N LEU A 12 38.63 -16.61 -2.67
CA LEU A 12 38.87 -15.61 -3.71
C LEU A 12 37.69 -14.65 -3.77
N CYS A 13 37.90 -13.47 -3.20
CA CYS A 13 37.07 -12.29 -3.36
C CYS A 13 36.99 -11.90 -4.85
N CYS A 14 35.89 -12.26 -5.52
CA CYS A 14 35.47 -11.54 -6.72
C CYS A 14 34.43 -10.51 -6.30
N ALA A 15 34.90 -9.29 -6.09
CA ALA A 15 34.07 -8.10 -6.05
C ALA A 15 33.24 -8.05 -7.35
N GLY A 16 31.93 -8.26 -7.21
CA GLY A 16 30.98 -8.05 -8.29
C GLY A 16 30.91 -6.57 -8.61
N ALA A 17 31.77 -6.11 -9.52
CA ALA A 17 31.56 -4.87 -10.23
C ALA A 17 30.25 -5.02 -11.01
N LEU A 18 29.17 -4.41 -10.49
CA LEU A 18 27.96 -4.13 -11.24
C LEU A 18 28.35 -3.18 -12.38
N THR A 19 28.76 -3.75 -13.52
CA THR A 19 28.76 -3.03 -14.78
C THR A 19 27.30 -2.74 -15.12
N THR A 20 26.86 -1.52 -14.81
CA THR A 20 25.62 -0.98 -15.37
C THR A 20 25.82 -0.86 -16.88
N ALA A 21 25.58 -1.95 -17.62
CA ALA A 21 25.52 -1.91 -19.07
C ALA A 21 24.39 -0.95 -19.42
N GLN A 22 24.75 0.24 -19.89
CA GLN A 22 23.77 1.16 -20.44
C GLN A 22 23.18 0.49 -21.68
N ALA A 23 21.93 0.08 -21.60
CA ALA A 23 21.21 -0.52 -22.72
C ALA A 23 21.26 0.47 -23.90
N GLN A 24 22.03 0.11 -24.93
CA GLN A 24 22.23 0.97 -26.09
C GLN A 24 21.16 0.64 -27.12
N VAL A 25 20.21 1.55 -27.29
CA VAL A 25 19.08 1.37 -28.21
C VAL A 25 19.49 1.77 -29.63
N TRP A 26 19.23 0.87 -30.58
CA TRP A 26 19.53 1.03 -32.00
C TRP A 26 18.26 1.37 -32.77
N LYS A 27 18.40 2.27 -33.76
CA LYS A 27 17.33 2.57 -34.72
C LYS A 27 17.56 1.75 -35.99
N CYS A 28 16.72 0.75 -36.21
CA CYS A 28 16.75 -0.13 -37.37
C CYS A 28 15.71 0.32 -38.39
N VAL A 29 16.03 0.25 -39.69
CA VAL A 29 15.05 0.37 -40.77
C VAL A 29 14.87 -1.01 -41.37
N ILE A 30 13.70 -1.63 -41.14
CA ILE A 30 13.34 -2.96 -41.64
C ILE A 30 12.05 -2.79 -42.44
N ASP A 31 12.06 -3.22 -43.70
CA ASP A 31 10.90 -3.12 -44.62
C ASP A 31 10.32 -1.70 -44.76
N GLY A 32 11.20 -0.69 -44.79
CA GLY A 32 10.82 0.73 -44.88
C GLY A 32 10.21 1.29 -43.58
N LYS A 33 10.15 0.51 -42.50
CA LYS A 33 9.65 0.95 -41.19
C LYS A 33 10.79 1.07 -40.19
N VAL A 34 10.75 2.13 -39.40
CA VAL A 34 11.70 2.34 -38.30
C VAL A 34 11.27 1.50 -37.11
N GLN A 35 12.17 0.64 -36.63
CA GLN A 35 12.03 -0.12 -35.39
C GLN A 35 13.19 0.17 -34.44
N TYR A 36 12.92 0.14 -33.14
CA TYR A 36 13.94 0.34 -32.11
C TYR A 36 14.27 -1.00 -31.46
N SER A 37 15.56 -1.31 -31.36
CA SER A 37 16.04 -2.60 -30.87
C SER A 37 17.16 -2.39 -29.86
N ASP A 38 17.18 -3.18 -28.80
CA ASP A 38 18.29 -3.23 -27.84
C ASP A 38 19.49 -4.04 -28.38
N GLN A 39 19.36 -4.57 -29.59
CA GLN A 39 20.41 -5.29 -30.32
C GLN A 39 20.78 -4.55 -31.62
N PRO A 40 22.07 -4.62 -32.05
CA PRO A 40 22.54 -3.99 -33.27
C PRO A 40 21.75 -4.45 -34.50
N CYS A 41 21.41 -3.50 -35.39
CA CYS A 41 20.63 -3.81 -36.57
C CYS A 41 21.47 -4.60 -37.60
N PRO A 42 20.93 -5.68 -38.19
CA PRO A 42 21.67 -6.51 -39.14
C PRO A 42 21.98 -5.82 -40.48
N ALA A 43 21.26 -4.76 -40.86
CA ALA A 43 21.30 -4.16 -42.21
C ALA A 43 21.66 -2.67 -42.26
N ARG A 44 22.56 -2.21 -41.36
CA ARG A 44 22.89 -0.80 -41.04
C ARG A 44 21.86 -0.17 -40.11
N GLY A 45 22.29 0.09 -38.88
CA GLY A 45 21.54 0.85 -37.88
C GLY A 45 22.41 1.96 -37.33
N GLU A 46 21.82 3.12 -37.07
CA GLU A 46 22.51 4.18 -36.35
C GLU A 46 22.32 3.96 -34.84
N PRO A 47 23.41 3.97 -34.04
CA PRO A 47 23.29 3.92 -32.60
C PRO A 47 22.62 5.20 -32.13
N MET A 48 21.53 5.08 -31.36
CA MET A 48 20.84 6.27 -30.89
C MET A 48 21.73 6.96 -29.84
N LYS A 49 21.95 8.27 -30.01
CA LYS A 49 22.69 9.08 -29.04
C LYS A 49 21.92 9.06 -27.73
N SER A 50 22.54 8.57 -26.65
CA SER A 50 21.95 8.55 -25.31
C SER A 50 21.71 9.99 -24.84
N ARG A 51 20.51 10.49 -25.09
CA ARG A 51 20.06 11.75 -24.50
C ARG A 51 19.75 11.43 -23.05
N SER A 52 20.50 12.05 -22.12
CA SER A 52 20.15 12.01 -20.70
C SER A 52 18.69 12.43 -20.57
N LEU A 53 17.86 11.53 -20.03
CA LEU A 53 16.47 11.82 -19.75
C LEU A 53 16.46 13.01 -18.78
N GLN A 54 16.03 14.18 -19.23
CA GLN A 54 15.81 15.29 -18.32
C GLN A 54 14.68 14.90 -17.39
N SER A 55 14.92 15.02 -16.08
CA SER A 55 13.90 14.74 -15.08
C SER A 55 12.78 15.76 -15.26
N ASN A 56 11.67 15.35 -15.86
CA ASN A 56 10.43 16.10 -15.82
C ASN A 56 9.84 15.92 -14.41
N VAL A 57 10.46 16.55 -13.41
CA VAL A 57 9.85 16.69 -12.08
C VAL A 57 8.79 17.76 -12.25
N ILE A 58 7.54 17.33 -12.44
CA ILE A 58 6.41 18.25 -12.33
C ILE A 58 6.36 18.69 -10.87
N ASP A 59 6.58 19.98 -10.62
CA ASP A 59 6.40 20.57 -9.31
C ASP A 59 4.90 20.58 -8.97
N THR A 60 4.46 19.48 -8.36
CA THR A 60 3.07 19.30 -7.91
C THR A 60 2.77 20.10 -6.63
N SER A 61 3.71 20.90 -6.11
CA SER A 61 3.48 21.68 -4.90
C SER A 61 2.40 22.74 -5.09
N ALA A 62 2.34 23.36 -6.27
CA ALA A 62 1.31 24.34 -6.63
C ALA A 62 -0.07 23.69 -6.74
N ASP A 63 -0.16 22.52 -7.38
CA ASP A 63 -1.40 21.75 -7.50
C ASP A 63 -1.87 21.24 -6.14
N ARG A 64 -0.95 20.76 -5.30
CA ARG A 64 -1.25 20.31 -3.94
C ARG A 64 -1.74 21.47 -3.08
N ALA A 65 -1.12 22.64 -3.18
CA ALA A 65 -1.57 23.84 -2.47
C ALA A 65 -2.94 24.35 -2.99
N ALA A 66 -3.22 24.20 -4.29
CA ALA A 66 -4.53 24.53 -4.86
C ALA A 66 -5.62 23.56 -4.41
N ILE A 67 -5.33 22.26 -4.35
CA ILE A 67 -6.24 21.23 -3.84
C ILE A 67 -6.52 21.43 -2.35
N GLU A 68 -5.50 21.75 -1.54
CA GLU A 68 -5.69 22.03 -0.11
C GLU A 68 -6.48 23.32 0.13
N ARG A 69 -6.27 24.38 -0.68
CA ARG A 69 -7.10 25.60 -0.63
C ARG A 69 -8.54 25.34 -1.06
N ALA A 70 -8.77 24.51 -2.08
CA ALA A 70 -10.12 24.12 -2.50
C ALA A 70 -10.84 23.29 -1.43
N LYS A 71 -10.12 22.38 -0.75
CA LYS A 71 -10.66 21.64 0.41
C LYS A 71 -10.98 22.55 1.59
N ALA A 72 -10.12 23.53 1.88
CA ALA A 72 -10.36 24.50 2.96
C ALA A 72 -11.54 25.43 2.65
N ALA A 73 -11.70 25.87 1.40
CA ALA A 73 -12.86 26.66 0.97
C ALA A 73 -14.16 25.85 1.02
N ALA A 74 -14.15 24.58 0.58
CA ALA A 74 -15.30 23.68 0.70
C ALA A 74 -15.69 23.40 2.16
N ALA A 75 -14.71 23.30 3.07
CA ALA A 75 -14.95 23.15 4.50
C ALA A 75 -15.55 24.42 5.15
N ALA A 76 -15.15 25.61 4.68
CA ALA A 76 -15.69 26.89 5.17
C ALA A 76 -17.14 27.15 4.69
N GLU A 77 -17.47 26.78 3.44
CA GLU A 77 -18.83 26.94 2.89
C GLU A 77 -19.85 25.97 3.54
N GLN A 78 -19.36 24.84 4.07
CA GLN A 78 -20.16 23.87 4.83
C GLN A 78 -20.44 24.30 6.28
N GLN A 79 -19.72 25.29 6.81
CA GLN A 79 -20.04 25.92 8.11
C GLN A 79 -21.07 27.06 7.99
N ALA A 80 -21.28 27.64 6.80
CA ALA A 80 -22.17 28.78 6.61
C ALA A 80 -23.65 28.42 6.37
N THR A 81 -24.02 27.14 6.26
CA THR A 81 -25.41 26.68 5.99
C THR A 81 -26.21 26.27 7.24
N THR A 82 -25.75 26.60 8.44
CA THR A 82 -26.46 26.31 9.72
C THR A 82 -27.14 27.53 10.35
N ALA A 83 -27.75 28.41 9.55
CA ALA A 83 -28.51 29.54 10.10
C ALA A 83 -29.78 29.88 9.30
N THR A 84 -30.85 29.09 9.50
CA THR A 84 -32.22 29.64 9.53
C THR A 84 -33.13 28.69 10.32
N PRO A 85 -33.79 29.12 11.42
CA PRO A 85 -34.87 28.35 12.03
C PRO A 85 -36.21 28.83 11.47
N SER A 86 -37.09 27.89 11.08
CA SER A 86 -38.54 27.90 11.35
C SER A 86 -39.30 27.09 10.28
N ALA A 87 -39.66 25.85 10.62
CA ALA A 87 -41.00 25.27 10.42
C ALA A 87 -41.00 23.76 10.78
N ALA A 88 -41.81 23.43 11.79
CA ALA A 88 -42.36 22.11 12.19
C ALA A 88 -41.39 20.95 12.60
N PRO A 89 -41.70 20.21 13.68
CA PRO A 89 -40.88 19.10 14.14
C PRO A 89 -41.12 17.86 13.26
N ALA A 90 -40.25 17.64 12.27
CA ALA A 90 -40.06 16.31 11.70
C ALA A 90 -39.16 15.52 12.66
N GLY A 91 -39.61 14.33 13.09
CA GLY A 91 -38.84 13.44 13.96
C GLY A 91 -37.45 13.10 13.40
N PRO A 92 -36.55 12.55 14.22
CA PRO A 92 -35.17 12.30 13.83
C PRO A 92 -35.11 11.41 12.58
N VAL A 93 -34.72 12.01 11.46
CA VAL A 93 -34.42 11.27 10.22
C VAL A 93 -33.19 10.43 10.51
N ALA A 94 -33.36 9.11 10.55
CA ALA A 94 -32.25 8.19 10.73
C ALA A 94 -31.18 8.50 9.66
N PRO A 95 -29.89 8.61 10.03
CA PRO A 95 -28.85 8.92 9.06
C PRO A 95 -28.89 7.89 7.93
N ALA A 96 -28.95 8.37 6.70
CA ALA A 96 -28.98 7.50 5.53
C ALA A 96 -27.73 6.60 5.53
N ASN A 97 -27.92 5.29 5.33
CA ASN A 97 -26.80 4.36 5.15
C ASN A 97 -26.09 4.70 3.84
N VAL A 98 -24.83 5.13 3.91
CA VAL A 98 -23.99 5.47 2.77
C VAL A 98 -23.00 4.33 2.54
N CYS A 99 -23.42 3.30 1.82
CA CYS A 99 -22.54 2.20 1.49
C CYS A 99 -21.52 2.61 0.41
N PRO A 100 -20.27 2.09 0.47
CA PRO A 100 -19.29 2.30 -0.59
C PRO A 100 -19.80 1.82 -1.95
N SER A 101 -19.42 2.54 -3.01
CA SER A 101 -19.77 2.15 -4.38
C SER A 101 -18.89 1.00 -4.89
N ASP A 102 -19.31 0.32 -5.96
CA ASP A 102 -18.50 -0.71 -6.61
C ASP A 102 -17.15 -0.17 -7.10
N ARG A 103 -17.11 1.10 -7.50
CA ARG A 103 -15.87 1.79 -7.89
C ARG A 103 -14.92 1.95 -6.70
N ASP A 104 -15.44 2.29 -5.53
CA ASP A 104 -14.64 2.40 -4.32
C ASP A 104 -14.05 1.03 -3.93
N ILE A 105 -14.88 -0.02 -4.00
CA ILE A 105 -14.47 -1.40 -3.72
C ILE A 105 -13.38 -1.86 -4.69
N ALA A 106 -13.54 -1.63 -5.99
CA ALA A 106 -12.52 -1.96 -6.99
C ALA A 106 -11.19 -1.21 -6.75
N GLY A 107 -11.26 0.05 -6.31
CA GLY A 107 -10.09 0.83 -5.91
C GLY A 107 -9.38 0.22 -4.69
N MET A 108 -10.14 -0.22 -3.69
CA MET A 108 -9.61 -0.92 -2.53
C MET A 108 -9.00 -2.27 -2.89
N GLU A 109 -9.63 -3.05 -3.77
CA GLU A 109 -9.11 -4.34 -4.24
C GLU A 109 -7.78 -4.19 -4.96
N THR A 110 -7.69 -3.18 -5.84
CA THR A 110 -6.44 -2.82 -6.51
C THR A 110 -5.36 -2.50 -5.48
N LYS A 111 -5.69 -1.67 -4.48
CA LYS A 111 -4.75 -1.32 -3.41
C LYS A 111 -4.34 -2.55 -2.58
N ALA A 112 -5.27 -3.42 -2.21
CA ALA A 112 -4.98 -4.65 -1.46
C ALA A 112 -4.02 -5.60 -2.19
N SER A 113 -4.03 -5.58 -3.53
CA SER A 113 -3.11 -6.38 -4.36
C SER A 113 -1.68 -5.82 -4.41
N SER A 114 -1.47 -4.59 -3.97
CA SER A 114 -0.16 -3.91 -4.05
C SER A 114 0.94 -4.66 -3.28
N ILE A 115 2.09 -4.88 -3.92
CA ILE A 115 3.26 -5.49 -3.27
C ILE A 115 3.90 -4.60 -2.21
N SER A 116 3.72 -3.28 -2.28
CA SER A 116 4.35 -2.31 -1.39
C SER A 116 3.66 -2.18 -0.03
N LEU A 117 2.46 -2.73 0.12
CA LEU A 117 1.74 -2.70 1.39
C LEU A 117 2.28 -3.76 2.35
N SER A 118 2.43 -3.35 3.61
CA SER A 118 2.71 -4.29 4.70
C SER A 118 1.56 -5.30 4.84
N PRO A 119 1.84 -6.50 5.41
CA PRO A 119 0.80 -7.50 5.64
C PRO A 119 -0.40 -6.97 6.44
N GLU A 120 -0.14 -6.16 7.47
CA GLU A 120 -1.19 -5.56 8.29
C GLU A 120 -2.04 -4.54 7.50
N ALA A 121 -1.40 -3.74 6.64
CA ALA A 121 -2.10 -2.78 5.78
C ALA A 121 -3.01 -3.49 4.78
N LYS A 122 -2.53 -4.59 4.17
CA LYS A 122 -3.35 -5.43 3.28
C LYS A 122 -4.57 -6.00 4.00
N ARG A 123 -4.38 -6.55 5.20
CA ARG A 123 -5.46 -7.11 6.02
C ARG A 123 -6.52 -6.05 6.34
N PHE A 124 -6.09 -4.86 6.76
CA PHE A 124 -7.00 -3.76 7.02
C PHE A 124 -7.84 -3.41 5.77
N VAL A 125 -7.20 -3.25 4.61
CA VAL A 125 -7.93 -2.94 3.36
C VAL A 125 -8.88 -4.08 2.96
N GLN A 126 -8.48 -5.34 3.16
CA GLN A 126 -9.34 -6.50 2.89
C GLN A 126 -10.56 -6.56 3.81
N ASP A 127 -10.38 -6.28 5.09
CA ASP A 127 -11.49 -6.17 6.04
C ASP A 127 -12.44 -5.02 5.66
N GLU A 128 -11.90 -3.93 5.13
CA GLU A 128 -12.72 -2.81 4.66
C GLU A 128 -13.50 -3.14 3.39
N ILE A 129 -12.91 -3.88 2.45
CA ILE A 129 -13.62 -4.44 1.28
C ILE A 129 -14.76 -5.36 1.75
N ARG A 130 -14.50 -6.20 2.75
CA ARG A 130 -15.51 -7.12 3.30
C ARG A 130 -16.68 -6.33 3.90
N ARG A 131 -16.41 -5.33 4.74
CA ARG A 131 -17.45 -4.47 5.35
C ARG A 131 -18.21 -3.66 4.32
N ALA A 132 -17.53 -3.10 3.32
CA ALA A 132 -18.15 -2.40 2.20
C ALA A 132 -19.14 -3.28 1.45
N ARG A 133 -18.74 -4.51 1.10
CA ARG A 133 -19.60 -5.50 0.44
C ARG A 133 -20.75 -5.96 1.33
N GLN A 134 -20.56 -6.07 2.64
CA GLN A 134 -21.64 -6.38 3.58
C GLN A 134 -22.66 -5.24 3.59
N CYS A 135 -22.23 -3.99 3.66
CA CYS A 135 -23.12 -2.82 3.63
C CYS A 135 -24.00 -2.84 2.37
N GLN A 136 -23.40 -3.09 1.19
CA GLN A 136 -24.15 -3.19 -0.07
C GLN A 136 -25.22 -4.29 -0.05
N LYS A 137 -25.02 -5.35 0.73
CA LYS A 137 -25.99 -6.45 0.92
C LYS A 137 -27.01 -6.17 2.03
N GLY A 138 -27.01 -4.97 2.60
CA GLY A 138 -27.86 -4.59 3.73
C GLY A 138 -27.38 -5.13 5.07
N GLN A 139 -26.16 -5.66 5.14
CA GLN A 139 -25.55 -6.20 6.36
C GLN A 139 -24.50 -5.21 6.87
N GLY A 140 -24.78 -4.52 7.97
CA GLY A 140 -23.91 -3.45 8.48
C GLY A 140 -24.28 -2.08 7.90
N LYS A 141 -23.71 -1.03 8.52
CA LYS A 141 -24.09 0.36 8.24
C LYS A 141 -22.84 1.24 8.22
N TYR A 142 -22.76 2.10 7.22
CA TYR A 142 -21.87 3.23 7.19
C TYR A 142 -22.72 4.49 7.24
N ASN A 143 -22.40 5.42 8.14
CA ASN A 143 -22.79 6.80 7.92
C ASN A 143 -21.73 7.49 7.03
N ALA A 144 -22.06 8.66 6.47
CA ALA A 144 -21.15 9.37 5.56
C ALA A 144 -19.80 9.75 6.21
N ALA A 145 -19.80 10.07 7.51
CA ALA A 145 -18.59 10.42 8.25
C ALA A 145 -17.69 9.19 8.49
N ASP A 146 -18.26 8.06 8.89
CA ASP A 146 -17.55 6.79 9.10
C ASP A 146 -16.88 6.33 7.80
N TRP A 147 -17.60 6.45 6.68
CA TRP A 147 -17.04 6.10 5.38
C TRP A 147 -15.87 7.02 5.00
N ASN A 148 -15.95 8.31 5.29
CA ASN A 148 -14.83 9.23 5.04
C ASN A 148 -13.59 8.88 5.88
N ILE A 149 -13.76 8.51 7.14
CA ILE A 149 -12.66 8.05 8.01
C ILE A 149 -12.03 6.77 7.42
N SER A 150 -12.87 5.86 6.94
CA SER A 150 -12.43 4.60 6.33
C SER A 150 -11.63 4.83 5.04
N LYS A 151 -12.11 5.70 4.14
CA LYS A 151 -11.37 6.12 2.94
C LYS A 151 -10.01 6.73 3.28
N GLN A 152 -9.98 7.67 4.22
CA GLN A 152 -8.73 8.29 4.66
C GLN A 152 -7.76 7.25 5.23
N ALA A 153 -8.26 6.26 5.98
CA ALA A 153 -7.45 5.20 6.52
C ALA A 153 -6.88 4.28 5.42
N VAL A 154 -7.68 3.93 4.42
CA VAL A 154 -7.25 3.16 3.24
C VAL A 154 -6.21 3.96 2.42
N ASP A 155 -6.38 5.26 2.27
CA ASP A 155 -5.44 6.13 1.58
C ASP A 155 -4.11 6.30 2.30
N ALA A 156 -4.15 6.41 3.62
CA ALA A 156 -2.97 6.47 4.45
C ALA A 156 -2.15 5.17 4.46
N GLN A 157 -2.67 4.03 4.00
CA GLN A 157 -1.91 2.77 3.98
C GLN A 157 -0.70 2.81 3.03
N SER A 158 -0.72 3.70 2.03
CA SER A 158 0.42 3.92 1.15
C SER A 158 1.42 4.94 1.71
N SER A 159 1.13 5.56 2.86
CA SER A 159 2.01 6.50 3.54
C SER A 159 2.99 5.78 4.45
N LEU A 160 4.22 6.30 4.51
CA LEU A 160 5.30 5.76 5.34
C LEU A 160 5.05 5.91 6.85
N THR A 161 4.28 6.90 7.28
CA THR A 161 4.13 7.25 8.71
C THR A 161 2.68 7.31 9.19
N GLY A 162 1.71 7.60 8.31
CA GLY A 162 0.31 7.83 8.70
C GLY A 162 -0.59 6.60 8.75
N GLY A 163 -0.16 5.47 8.17
CA GLY A 163 -0.99 4.27 8.01
C GLY A 163 -1.49 3.66 9.34
N PRO A 164 -0.63 3.44 10.35
CA PRO A 164 -1.04 2.82 11.61
C PRO A 164 -2.05 3.66 12.41
N ASP A 165 -1.84 4.97 12.50
CA ASP A 165 -2.77 5.87 13.21
C ASP A 165 -4.12 5.96 12.51
N ALA A 166 -4.12 6.06 11.18
CA ALA A 166 -5.37 6.15 10.43
C ALA A 166 -6.19 4.84 10.54
N ARG A 167 -5.51 3.69 10.53
CA ARG A 167 -6.13 2.39 10.80
C ARG A 167 -6.77 2.32 12.19
N ARG A 168 -6.06 2.76 13.24
CA ARG A 168 -6.62 2.80 14.61
C ARG A 168 -7.90 3.63 14.68
N ARG A 169 -7.94 4.79 14.02
CA ARG A 169 -9.13 5.64 13.98
C ARG A 169 -10.31 4.96 13.27
N ALA A 170 -10.08 4.33 12.12
CA ALA A 170 -11.13 3.61 11.40
C ALA A 170 -11.66 2.42 12.21
N GLU A 171 -10.78 1.61 12.79
CA GLU A 171 -11.18 0.47 13.63
C GLU A 171 -11.97 0.89 14.87
N ALA A 172 -11.64 2.03 15.49
CA ALA A 172 -12.41 2.58 16.61
C ALA A 172 -13.84 2.95 16.19
N VAL A 173 -14.01 3.53 15.01
CA VAL A 173 -15.33 3.84 14.44
C VAL A 173 -16.13 2.56 14.18
N HIS A 174 -15.53 1.56 13.54
CA HIS A 174 -16.21 0.29 13.28
C HIS A 174 -16.59 -0.44 14.57
N SER A 175 -15.71 -0.45 15.57
CA SER A 175 -15.98 -1.07 16.87
C SER A 175 -17.09 -0.36 17.64
N ALA A 176 -17.19 0.97 17.50
CA ALA A 176 -18.28 1.74 18.08
C ALA A 176 -19.63 1.51 17.37
N ALA A 177 -19.59 1.27 16.05
CA ALA A 177 -20.78 1.02 15.24
C ALA A 177 -21.29 -0.44 15.35
N ASP A 178 -20.39 -1.40 15.57
CA ASP A 178 -20.68 -2.83 15.72
C ASP A 178 -19.79 -3.46 16.80
N PRO A 179 -20.33 -3.70 18.02
CA PRO A 179 -19.57 -4.34 19.10
C PRO A 179 -19.05 -5.73 18.75
N ALA A 180 -19.77 -6.51 17.93
CA ALA A 180 -19.33 -7.84 17.53
C ALA A 180 -18.11 -7.78 16.60
N GLU A 181 -18.02 -6.73 15.78
CA GLU A 181 -16.84 -6.42 14.97
C GLU A 181 -15.66 -5.98 15.85
N GLY A 182 -15.92 -5.18 16.90
CA GLY A 182 -14.91 -4.82 17.90
C GLY A 182 -14.30 -6.05 18.58
N ASP A 183 -15.15 -6.99 19.01
CA ASP A 183 -14.71 -8.27 19.60
C ASP A 183 -13.89 -9.12 18.63
N ARG A 184 -14.27 -9.13 17.34
CA ARG A 184 -13.51 -9.85 16.29
C ARG A 184 -12.11 -9.24 16.14
N ILE A 185 -12.03 -7.91 16.05
CA ILE A 185 -10.75 -7.18 15.94
C ILE A 185 -9.86 -7.45 17.16
N ALA A 186 -10.43 -7.43 18.37
CA ALA A 186 -9.70 -7.72 19.61
C ALA A 186 -9.13 -9.15 19.61
N ARG A 187 -9.96 -10.17 19.35
CA ARG A 187 -9.52 -11.56 19.25
C ARG A 187 -8.43 -11.76 18.19
N GLN A 188 -8.54 -11.05 17.07
CA GLN A 188 -7.56 -11.11 15.99
C GLN A 188 -6.20 -10.55 16.43
N ARG A 189 -6.18 -9.40 17.13
CA ARG A 189 -4.95 -8.81 17.66
C ARG A 189 -4.25 -9.73 18.64
N GLU A 190 -4.99 -10.33 19.56
CA GLU A 190 -4.42 -11.31 20.50
C GLU A 190 -3.84 -12.54 19.77
N ALA A 191 -4.48 -12.99 18.69
CA ALA A 191 -3.95 -14.10 17.88
C ALA A 191 -2.64 -13.70 17.17
N ASP A 192 -2.58 -12.50 16.59
CA ASP A 192 -1.39 -11.99 15.91
C ASP A 192 -0.23 -11.75 16.90
N GLU A 193 -0.50 -11.22 18.10
CA GLU A 193 0.50 -11.05 19.17
C GLU A 193 1.06 -12.39 19.65
N ARG A 194 0.20 -13.41 19.81
CA ARG A 194 0.64 -14.77 20.18
C ARG A 194 1.53 -15.39 19.09
N GLU A 195 1.19 -15.19 17.83
CA GLU A 195 2.01 -15.67 16.71
C GLU A 195 3.35 -14.93 16.61
N ALA A 196 3.36 -13.60 16.78
CA ALA A 196 4.58 -12.81 16.81
C ALA A 196 5.52 -13.29 17.93
N ALA A 197 5.01 -13.45 19.15
CA ALA A 197 5.79 -13.96 20.28
C ALA A 197 6.34 -15.38 20.03
N ARG A 198 5.59 -16.25 19.33
CA ARG A 198 6.07 -17.58 18.92
C ARG A 198 7.25 -17.46 17.96
N ARG A 199 7.13 -16.62 16.93
CA ARG A 199 8.19 -16.40 15.93
C ARG A 199 9.45 -15.83 16.56
N GLU A 200 9.33 -14.90 17.50
CA GLU A 200 10.47 -14.35 18.24
C GLU A 200 11.19 -15.42 19.07
N ARG A 201 10.43 -16.27 19.78
CA ARG A 201 11.01 -17.40 20.54
C ARG A 201 11.74 -18.39 19.64
N GLU A 202 11.19 -18.69 18.47
CA GLU A 202 11.83 -19.56 17.48
C GLU A 202 13.11 -18.93 16.90
N ALA A 203 13.08 -17.63 16.59
CA ALA A 203 14.25 -16.89 16.11
C ALA A 203 15.37 -16.87 17.17
N ALA A 204 15.03 -16.57 18.42
CA ALA A 204 15.99 -16.58 19.54
C ALA A 204 16.58 -17.98 19.78
N ARG A 205 15.78 -19.05 19.64
CA ARG A 205 16.27 -20.43 19.70
C ARG A 205 17.27 -20.71 18.58
N ARG A 206 16.93 -20.38 17.34
CA ARG A 206 17.82 -20.56 16.18
C ARG A 206 19.13 -19.78 16.34
N GLU A 207 19.06 -18.54 16.81
CA GLU A 207 20.25 -17.72 17.04
C GLU A 207 21.17 -18.34 18.12
N ARG A 208 20.59 -18.80 19.23
CA ARG A 208 21.35 -19.47 20.29
C ARG A 208 22.02 -20.74 19.76
N ASP A 209 21.31 -21.55 18.98
CA ASP A 209 21.85 -22.78 18.40
C ASP A 209 22.99 -22.49 17.41
N LEU A 210 22.90 -21.41 16.63
CA LEU A 210 23.98 -20.95 15.75
C LEU A 210 25.22 -20.49 16.53
N ARG A 211 25.04 -19.73 17.63
CA ARG A 211 26.15 -19.31 18.50
C ARG A 211 26.88 -20.50 19.14
N LEU A 212 26.13 -21.52 19.58
CA LEU A 212 26.71 -22.76 20.14
C LEU A 212 27.48 -23.58 19.10
N ARG A 213 27.07 -23.53 17.82
CA ARG A 213 27.81 -24.18 16.72
C ARG A 213 29.06 -23.43 16.30
N SER A 214 29.09 -22.10 16.42
CA SER A 214 30.23 -21.27 16.06
C SER A 214 31.39 -21.29 17.06
N THR A 215 31.18 -21.87 18.25
CA THR A 215 32.17 -21.92 19.34
C THR A 215 32.86 -23.28 19.49
N ARG A 216 32.52 -24.24 18.60
CA ARG A 216 33.20 -25.54 18.47
C ARG A 216 34.04 -25.55 17.20
#